data_AF-A0A837DVY7-F1
#
_entry.id   AF-A0A837DVY7-F1
#
_cell.length_a   1.000
_cell.length_b   1.000
_cell.length_c   1.000
_cell.angle_alpha   90.00
_cell.angle_beta   90.00
_cell.angle_gamma   90.00
#
_symmetry.space_group_name_H-M   'P 1'
#
loop_
_entity.id
_entity.type
_entity.pdbx_description
1 polymer ?
#
loop_
_entity_poly.entity_id
_entity_poly.type
_entity_poly.pdbx_seq_one_letter_code
_entity_poly.pdbx_strand_id
1 'polypeptide(L)'
;MTGGDFLAGGIPEKTIDMVRSNADILDVVGNFVQMRHAGKNWVGLCPFHAEKTPSFSINEQKQFFYCFSCGRGGNVFKFIMELEDLNFIEAVYRVAELENIEIDPRYSPENQARFQRGFEPSEIGQLKNLYKTAADVYHYMLTTAEIGEQALDYLHQRGLTDDLIEEFGLGFAPSQDFLKSYFETHGIGDYQLFRKSGLFTEHGDGSLVDRFHSRVMFPIRNASGQTIAFSGRLLIKDDKSPKYLNSPETLLFEKSKVLFNFDKAKSVIRRDGEVYLFEGFMDVLAAYRSGVKNGIASMGTSLTDDQIYQIEQITKKVLVCYDGDQPGQAATKRALGLFEDSSKIECEVVNLPEKLDPDEYVRKYGTESLKKIVHDDRETVLEFYMRYFKEGKNLGTESGQLAYITDVLGETAKVSDSLQIQLTLGRLAEEFGIDKMSLESQLRVLKQQLGTKNVRAESSLKKTSVDSNVVKEKEFSRIEKAERLLLHRILNDYSVYSKVSSIEDFQFVHVDYQALYLLIEGYYSEHSEYDDAKFLDYAEDSKLQNVLISIEMEDYGDYDEQEIDDCLKVLKHDAPLEEQIARISTQLDQAKRQNDVNKITELTIKYIKMMQEKQADA
;
A
#
# COMPACT_ATOMS: atom_id res chain seq x y z
N MET A 1 33.16 30.09 15.21
CA MET A 1 32.93 28.95 14.30
C MET A 1 32.41 27.82 15.18
N THR A 2 31.11 27.80 15.42
CA THR A 2 30.44 26.72 16.15
C THR A 2 30.05 25.68 15.12
N GLY A 3 30.65 24.50 15.19
CA GLY A 3 30.22 23.35 14.41
C GLY A 3 28.76 23.09 14.75
N GLY A 4 27.88 23.25 13.76
CA GLY A 4 26.52 22.75 13.86
C GLY A 4 26.60 21.24 13.70
N ASP A 5 26.01 20.52 14.64
CA ASP A 5 25.89 19.07 14.61
C ASP A 5 25.13 18.66 13.34
N PHE A 6 25.88 18.16 12.36
CA PHE A 6 25.32 17.52 11.16
C PHE A 6 25.14 16.05 11.51
N LEU A 7 23.90 15.56 11.55
CA LEU A 7 23.64 14.13 11.54
C LEU A 7 24.10 13.54 10.20
N ALA A 8 24.43 12.24 10.21
CA ALA A 8 24.88 11.48 9.05
C ALA A 8 23.86 11.59 7.91
N GLY A 9 24.10 12.47 6.92
CA GLY A 9 23.18 12.70 5.80
C GLY A 9 23.09 14.15 5.29
N GLY A 10 23.66 15.13 6.01
CA GLY A 10 23.93 16.46 5.45
C GLY A 10 22.82 17.51 5.58
N ILE A 11 21.63 17.17 6.09
CA ILE A 11 20.62 18.14 6.54
C ILE A 11 20.93 18.55 7.99
N PRO A 12 20.96 19.85 8.35
CA PRO A 12 21.08 20.29 9.73
C PRO A 12 19.91 19.77 10.59
N GLU A 13 20.19 19.35 11.82
CA GLU A 13 19.17 18.85 12.77
C GLU A 13 18.01 19.84 12.94
N LYS A 14 18.31 21.14 13.02
CA LYS A 14 17.30 22.21 13.07
C LYS A 14 16.32 22.20 11.89
N THR A 15 16.78 21.81 10.71
CA THR A 15 15.94 21.72 9.52
C THR A 15 15.06 20.48 9.59
N ILE A 16 15.59 19.35 10.06
CA ILE A 16 14.80 18.13 10.29
C ILE A 16 13.71 18.39 11.32
N ASP A 17 14.06 19.03 12.44
CA ASP A 17 13.12 19.43 13.49
C ASP A 17 12.04 20.38 12.95
N MET A 18 12.43 21.37 12.15
CA MET A 18 11.49 22.29 11.50
C MET A 18 10.49 21.55 10.62
N VAL A 19 10.94 20.58 9.80
CA VAL A 19 10.03 19.78 8.97
C VAL A 19 9.11 18.93 9.86
N ARG A 20 9.66 18.27 10.88
CA ARG A 20 8.90 17.43 11.81
C ARG A 20 7.81 18.21 12.54
N SER A 21 8.11 19.42 13.02
CA SER A 21 7.16 20.23 13.79
C SER A 21 6.09 20.92 12.95
N ASN A 22 6.30 21.06 11.63
CA ASN A 22 5.33 21.71 10.74
C ASN A 22 4.51 20.73 9.91
N ALA A 23 4.95 19.47 9.79
CA ALA A 23 4.21 18.44 9.08
C ALA A 23 3.12 17.85 9.98
N ASP A 24 1.89 17.73 9.47
CA ASP A 24 0.85 16.93 10.11
C ASP A 24 0.81 15.53 9.50
N ILE A 25 1.08 14.51 10.31
CA ILE A 25 1.01 13.12 9.87
C ILE A 25 -0.37 12.75 9.31
N LEU A 26 -1.46 13.33 9.81
CA LEU A 26 -2.79 13.06 9.30
C LEU A 26 -2.94 13.58 7.86
N ASP A 27 -2.44 14.77 7.58
CA ASP A 27 -2.48 15.37 6.24
C ASP A 27 -1.59 14.59 5.27
N VAL A 28 -0.35 14.29 5.68
CA VAL A 28 0.58 13.47 4.90
C VAL A 28 -0.02 12.10 4.60
N VAL A 29 -0.54 11.37 5.59
CA VAL A 29 -1.12 10.05 5.35
C VAL A 29 -2.46 10.14 4.61
N GLY A 30 -3.25 11.20 4.82
CA GLY A 30 -4.46 11.50 4.07
C GLY A 30 -4.19 11.64 2.57
N ASN A 31 -2.96 12.03 2.20
CA ASN A 31 -2.47 11.97 0.83
C ASN A 31 -2.25 10.55 0.28
N PHE A 32 -2.43 9.48 1.05
CA PHE A 32 -2.30 8.08 0.59
C PHE A 32 -3.50 7.21 0.93
N VAL A 33 -4.13 7.42 2.09
CA VAL A 33 -5.18 6.57 2.63
C VAL A 33 -6.42 7.39 2.95
N GLN A 34 -7.60 6.90 2.61
CA GLN A 34 -8.85 7.49 3.08
C GLN A 34 -9.04 7.22 4.58
N MET A 35 -8.89 8.26 5.39
CA MET A 35 -9.04 8.20 6.84
C MET A 35 -10.47 8.53 7.30
N ARG A 36 -10.91 7.93 8.41
CA ARG A 36 -12.18 8.23 9.08
C ARG A 36 -11.95 8.46 10.57
N HIS A 37 -12.59 9.48 11.12
CA HIS A 37 -12.46 9.80 12.54
C HIS A 37 -13.10 8.72 13.43
N ALA A 38 -12.38 8.27 14.46
CA ALA A 38 -12.80 7.24 15.40
C ALA A 38 -12.23 7.51 16.82
N GLY A 39 -13.02 8.18 17.67
CA GLY A 39 -12.60 8.52 19.03
C GLY A 39 -11.52 9.60 19.03
N LYS A 40 -10.34 9.30 19.60
CA LYS A 40 -9.15 10.18 19.59
C LYS A 40 -8.24 9.94 18.36
N ASN A 41 -8.54 8.93 17.56
CA ASN A 41 -7.70 8.48 16.47
C ASN A 41 -8.43 8.60 15.13
N TRP A 42 -7.67 8.51 14.04
CA TRP A 42 -8.16 8.37 12.68
C TRP A 42 -7.86 6.97 12.18
N VAL A 43 -8.84 6.30 11.57
CA VAL A 43 -8.71 4.90 11.15
C VAL A 43 -8.94 4.76 9.64
N GLY A 44 -8.09 3.95 8.99
CA GLY A 44 -8.11 3.64 7.57
C GLY A 44 -7.65 2.20 7.30
N LEU A 45 -7.65 1.83 6.02
CA LEU A 45 -7.05 0.58 5.57
C LEU A 45 -5.53 0.75 5.51
N CYS A 46 -4.78 -0.28 5.89
CA CYS A 46 -3.32 -0.19 5.95
C CYS A 46 -2.67 -0.10 4.57
N PRO A 47 -1.87 0.94 4.27
CA PRO A 47 -1.23 1.05 2.95
C PRO A 47 -0.08 0.05 2.76
N PHE A 48 0.34 -0.64 3.82
CA PHE A 48 1.49 -1.53 3.82
C PHE A 48 1.15 -3.01 3.66
N HIS A 49 -0.11 -3.39 3.84
CA HIS A 49 -0.56 -4.78 3.65
C HIS A 49 -2.05 -4.80 3.29
N ALA A 50 -2.46 -5.78 2.50
CA ALA A 50 -3.86 -5.94 2.13
C ALA A 50 -4.69 -6.46 3.31
N GLU A 51 -5.79 -5.77 3.63
CA GLU A 51 -6.75 -6.17 4.66
C GLU A 51 -8.18 -5.80 4.27
N LYS A 52 -9.18 -6.50 4.84
CA LYS A 52 -10.60 -6.21 4.58
C LYS A 52 -11.23 -5.26 5.60
N THR A 53 -10.63 -5.14 6.77
CA THR A 53 -11.12 -4.35 7.90
C THR A 53 -10.09 -3.30 8.25
N PRO A 54 -10.47 -2.01 8.36
CA PRO A 54 -9.55 -0.94 8.74
C PRO A 54 -8.84 -1.25 10.06
N SER A 55 -7.51 -1.32 10.04
CA SER A 55 -6.68 -1.48 11.24
C SER A 55 -5.57 -0.44 11.38
N PHE A 56 -5.41 0.41 10.36
CA PHE A 56 -4.41 1.46 10.34
C PHE A 56 -4.94 2.68 11.08
N SER A 57 -4.26 3.07 12.14
CA SER A 57 -4.68 4.13 13.06
C SER A 57 -3.63 5.25 13.11
N ILE A 58 -4.07 6.50 13.13
CA ILE A 58 -3.25 7.69 13.33
C ILE A 58 -3.72 8.39 14.59
N ASN A 59 -2.77 8.80 15.43
CA ASN A 59 -3.03 9.74 16.50
C ASN A 59 -2.46 11.10 16.11
N GLU A 60 -3.36 12.01 15.77
CA GLU A 60 -3.04 13.37 15.31
C GLU A 60 -2.35 14.19 16.39
N GLN A 61 -2.72 14.00 17.67
CA GLN A 61 -2.10 14.75 18.76
C GLN A 61 -0.65 14.32 19.01
N LYS A 62 -0.38 13.01 18.96
CA LYS A 62 0.95 12.43 19.20
C LYS A 62 1.80 12.28 17.93
N GLN A 63 1.25 12.62 16.76
CA GLN A 63 1.93 12.66 15.48
C GLN A 63 2.61 11.32 15.06
N PHE A 64 1.93 10.19 15.31
CA PHE A 64 2.38 8.86 14.89
C PHE A 64 1.23 7.98 14.37
N PHE A 65 1.61 6.94 13.62
CA PHE A 65 0.68 5.91 13.12
C PHE A 65 0.98 4.53 13.72
N TYR A 66 -0.03 3.67 13.75
CA TYR A 66 0.10 2.25 14.10
C TYR A 66 -0.92 1.41 13.35
N CYS A 67 -0.50 0.27 12.81
CA CYS A 67 -1.38 -0.72 12.24
C CYS A 67 -1.57 -1.90 13.20
N PHE A 68 -2.79 -2.08 13.70
CA PHE A 68 -3.10 -3.15 14.65
C PHE A 68 -3.07 -4.56 14.04
N SER A 69 -3.17 -4.69 12.70
CA SER A 69 -3.06 -5.97 12.00
C SER A 69 -1.62 -6.40 11.75
N CYS A 70 -0.77 -5.51 11.22
CA CYS A 70 0.60 -5.86 10.82
C CYS A 70 1.69 -5.39 11.80
N GLY A 71 1.34 -4.59 12.81
CA GLY A 71 2.23 -4.12 13.87
C GLY A 71 3.21 -3.02 13.46
N ARG A 72 3.11 -2.49 12.23
CA ARG A 72 3.93 -1.36 11.78
C ARG A 72 3.47 -0.07 12.45
N GLY A 73 4.41 0.70 12.99
CA GLY A 73 4.17 2.04 13.49
C GLY A 73 5.38 2.95 13.27
N GLY A 74 5.12 4.25 13.19
CA GLY A 74 6.15 5.25 13.04
C GLY A 74 5.65 6.69 13.07
N ASN A 75 6.58 7.63 12.97
CA ASN A 75 6.28 9.03 12.67
C ASN A 75 6.07 9.24 11.16
N VAL A 76 5.84 10.49 10.77
CA VAL A 76 5.61 10.89 9.37
C VAL A 76 6.76 10.51 8.43
N PHE A 77 8.02 10.57 8.89
CA PHE A 77 9.17 10.19 8.08
C PHE A 77 9.19 8.69 7.86
N LYS A 78 9.05 7.88 8.91
CA LYS A 78 9.02 6.41 8.78
C LYS A 78 7.87 5.95 7.88
N PHE A 79 6.71 6.62 7.95
CA PHE A 79 5.59 6.35 7.04
C PHE A 79 6.00 6.49 5.58
N ILE A 80 6.59 7.64 5.21
CA ILE A 80 7.02 7.92 3.83
C ILE A 80 8.20 7.04 3.41
N MET A 81 9.16 6.81 4.31
CA MET A 81 10.29 5.89 4.08
C MET A 81 9.78 4.50 3.70
N GLU A 82 8.87 3.92 4.48
CA GLU A 82 8.35 2.58 4.19
C GLU A 82 7.42 2.55 2.98
N LEU A 83 6.66 3.62 2.75
CA LEU A 83 5.67 3.67 1.67
C LEU A 83 6.31 3.85 0.29
N GLU A 84 7.29 4.74 0.21
CA GLU A 84 7.96 5.11 -1.04
C GLU A 84 9.35 4.46 -1.18
N ASP A 85 9.76 3.67 -0.18
CA ASP A 85 11.09 3.04 -0.07
C ASP A 85 12.20 4.09 -0.23
N LEU A 86 12.15 5.09 0.65
CA LEU A 86 13.08 6.22 0.70
C LEU A 86 14.01 6.08 1.89
N ASN A 87 15.24 6.56 1.74
CA ASN A 87 16.09 6.76 2.91
C ASN A 87 15.58 7.94 3.76
N PHE A 88 16.08 8.08 4.98
CA PHE A 88 15.59 9.11 5.91
C PHE A 88 15.65 10.52 5.32
N ILE A 89 16.73 10.86 4.63
CA ILE A 89 16.93 12.20 4.08
C ILE A 89 15.99 12.48 2.91
N GLU A 90 15.81 11.51 2.03
CA GLU A 90 14.80 11.56 0.97
C GLU A 90 13.39 11.70 1.55
N ALA A 91 13.10 11.01 2.65
CA ALA A 91 11.81 11.11 3.33
C ALA A 91 11.58 12.47 3.99
N VAL A 92 12.60 13.07 4.61
CA VAL A 92 12.50 14.46 5.14
C VAL A 92 12.16 15.43 4.01
N TYR A 93 12.84 15.30 2.87
CA TYR A 93 12.54 16.10 1.68
C TYR A 93 11.13 15.88 1.16
N ARG A 94 10.74 14.62 1.05
CA ARG A 94 9.44 14.23 0.53
C ARG A 94 8.29 14.73 1.39
N VAL A 95 8.42 14.64 2.71
CA VAL A 95 7.44 15.21 3.66
C VAL A 95 7.36 16.72 3.50
N ALA A 96 8.50 17.41 3.37
CA ALA A 96 8.49 18.85 3.14
C ALA A 96 7.83 19.26 1.83
N GLU A 97 8.01 18.50 0.74
CA GLU A 97 7.29 18.74 -0.52
C GLU A 97 5.78 18.56 -0.36
N LEU A 98 5.35 17.48 0.30
CA LEU A 98 3.92 17.19 0.51
C LEU A 98 3.23 18.29 1.33
N GLU A 99 3.93 18.83 2.32
CA GLU A 99 3.44 19.85 3.24
C GLU A 99 3.80 21.29 2.79
N ASN A 100 4.42 21.45 1.62
CA ASN A 100 4.88 22.73 1.07
C ASN A 100 5.81 23.52 2.02
N ILE A 101 6.68 22.82 2.75
CA ILE A 101 7.69 23.37 3.64
C ILE A 101 8.96 23.67 2.84
N GLU A 102 9.42 24.92 2.84
CA GLU A 102 10.65 25.30 2.15
C GLU A 102 11.90 24.73 2.85
N ILE A 103 12.64 23.87 2.15
CA ILE A 103 13.99 23.45 2.54
C ILE A 103 15.01 24.11 1.60
N ASP A 104 16.15 24.53 2.14
CA ASP A 104 17.27 25.03 1.34
C ASP A 104 17.66 24.02 0.24
N PRO A 105 17.59 24.40 -1.06
CA PRO A 105 17.82 23.50 -2.18
C PRO A 105 19.18 22.78 -2.17
N ARG A 106 20.15 23.30 -1.42
CA ARG A 106 21.46 22.66 -1.26
C ARG A 106 21.38 21.28 -0.61
N TYR A 107 20.31 21.01 0.15
CA TYR A 107 20.11 19.70 0.73
C TYR A 107 19.28 18.77 -0.14
N SER A 108 18.87 19.16 -1.37
CA SER A 108 17.99 18.29 -2.17
C SER A 108 18.68 16.95 -2.50
N PRO A 109 17.92 15.85 -2.69
CA PRO A 109 18.49 14.55 -3.05
C PRO A 109 19.43 14.64 -4.27
N GLU A 110 19.10 15.50 -5.23
CA GLU A 110 19.88 15.77 -6.45
C GLU A 110 21.22 16.45 -6.16
N ASN A 111 21.26 17.37 -5.18
CA ASN A 111 22.47 18.08 -4.78
C ASN A 111 23.31 17.29 -3.74
N GLN A 112 22.69 16.31 -3.06
CA GLN A 112 23.33 15.46 -2.06
C GLN A 112 24.16 14.29 -2.61
N ALA A 113 24.04 13.95 -3.91
CA ALA A 113 24.94 12.99 -4.54
C ALA A 113 26.44 13.36 -4.37
N ARG A 114 26.76 14.63 -4.08
CA ARG A 114 28.11 15.10 -3.72
C ARG A 114 28.55 14.82 -2.28
N PHE A 115 27.62 14.62 -1.35
CA PHE A 115 27.88 14.41 0.09
C PHE A 115 27.82 12.94 0.51
N GLN A 116 27.28 12.03 -0.32
CA GLN A 116 27.19 10.59 -0.08
C GLN A 116 28.50 9.80 -0.31
N ARG A 117 29.66 10.33 0.06
CA ARG A 117 30.89 9.51 0.16
C ARG A 117 30.85 8.70 1.46
N GLY A 118 29.99 7.69 1.54
CA GLY A 118 29.96 6.80 2.71
C GLY A 118 28.79 5.81 2.83
N PHE A 119 27.69 6.01 2.10
CA PHE A 119 26.57 5.07 2.08
C PHE A 119 26.50 4.37 0.71
N GLU A 120 26.69 3.06 0.70
CA GLU A 120 26.38 2.21 -0.46
C GLU A 120 24.86 2.26 -0.67
N PRO A 121 24.37 2.68 -1.85
CA PRO A 121 22.94 2.68 -2.13
C PRO A 121 22.40 1.25 -2.01
N SER A 122 21.23 1.10 -1.39
CA SER A 122 20.54 -0.20 -1.33
C SER A 122 20.35 -0.75 -2.76
N GLU A 123 20.30 -2.07 -2.90
CA GLU A 123 20.05 -2.71 -4.21
C GLU A 123 18.81 -2.12 -4.90
N ILE A 124 17.75 -1.85 -4.13
CA ILE A 124 16.52 -1.24 -4.63
C ILE A 124 16.78 0.20 -5.13
N GLY A 125 17.55 1.00 -4.40
CA GLY A 125 17.96 2.34 -4.84
C GLY A 125 18.79 2.32 -6.13
N GLN A 126 19.70 1.34 -6.28
CA GLN A 126 20.47 1.16 -7.51
C GLN A 126 19.57 0.78 -8.70
N LEU A 127 18.60 -0.11 -8.49
CA LEU A 127 17.61 -0.47 -9.51
C LEU A 127 16.72 0.73 -9.90
N LYS A 128 16.27 1.54 -8.92
CA LYS A 128 15.50 2.77 -9.18
C LYS A 128 16.30 3.74 -10.06
N ASN A 129 17.58 3.91 -9.77
CA ASN A 129 18.46 4.77 -10.57
C ASN A 129 18.65 4.25 -12.00
N LEU A 130 18.77 2.93 -12.19
CA LEU A 130 18.80 2.32 -13.53
C LEU A 130 17.54 2.63 -14.32
N TYR A 131 16.37 2.47 -13.72
CA TYR A 131 15.08 2.73 -14.38
C TYR A 131 14.88 4.21 -14.70
N LYS A 132 15.27 5.11 -13.79
CA LYS A 132 15.28 6.57 -14.06
C LYS A 132 16.14 6.88 -15.28
N THR A 133 17.38 6.41 -15.28
CA THR A 133 18.32 6.65 -16.39
C THR A 133 17.83 6.04 -17.70
N ALA A 134 17.25 4.83 -17.66
CA ALA A 134 16.66 4.19 -18.84
C ALA A 134 15.48 4.99 -19.39
N ALA A 135 14.63 5.54 -18.53
CA ALA A 135 13.51 6.39 -18.94
C ALA A 135 14.03 7.64 -19.66
N ASP A 136 15.02 8.32 -19.10
CA ASP A 136 15.64 9.52 -19.69
C ASP A 136 16.27 9.21 -21.06
N VAL A 137 16.99 8.09 -21.17
CA VAL A 137 17.62 7.64 -22.42
C VAL A 137 16.56 7.32 -23.49
N TYR A 138 15.54 6.53 -23.15
CA TYR A 138 14.49 6.18 -24.11
C TYR A 138 13.67 7.41 -24.53
N HIS A 139 13.41 8.32 -23.61
CA HIS A 139 12.70 9.56 -23.91
C HIS A 139 13.52 10.43 -24.87
N TYR A 140 14.81 10.64 -24.59
CA TYR A 140 15.73 11.34 -25.50
C TYR A 140 15.80 10.69 -26.88
N MET A 141 15.83 9.36 -26.94
CA MET A 141 15.84 8.61 -28.19
C MET A 141 14.59 8.84 -29.03
N LEU A 142 13.43 9.06 -28.40
CA LEU A 142 12.19 9.36 -29.11
C LEU A 142 12.13 10.81 -29.58
N THR A 143 12.50 11.77 -28.73
CA THR A 143 12.21 13.19 -28.95
C THR A 143 13.34 13.94 -29.65
N THR A 144 14.58 13.46 -29.57
CA THR A 144 15.76 14.20 -30.05
C THR A 144 16.58 13.45 -31.09
N ALA A 145 16.69 12.12 -30.99
CA ALA A 145 17.51 11.34 -31.90
C ALA A 145 16.78 11.04 -33.23
N GLU A 146 17.52 11.09 -34.35
CA GLU A 146 17.00 10.77 -35.70
C GLU A 146 16.38 9.36 -35.78
N ILE A 147 16.91 8.40 -35.00
CA ILE A 147 16.40 7.03 -34.93
C ILE A 147 14.97 6.94 -34.36
N GLY A 148 14.52 7.97 -33.64
CA GLY A 148 13.19 8.06 -33.02
C GLY A 148 12.11 8.63 -33.95
N GLU A 149 12.46 9.26 -35.07
CA GLU A 149 11.50 10.01 -35.91
C GLU A 149 10.30 9.16 -36.33
N GLN A 150 10.53 7.92 -36.78
CA GLN A 150 9.45 7.03 -37.18
C GLN A 150 8.51 6.66 -36.01
N ALA A 151 9.04 6.54 -34.81
CA ALA A 151 8.26 6.26 -33.61
C ALA A 151 7.47 7.49 -33.14
N LEU A 152 8.06 8.68 -33.29
CA LEU A 152 7.41 9.96 -32.99
C LEU A 152 6.26 10.23 -33.96
N ASP A 153 6.48 10.08 -35.27
CA ASP A 153 5.45 10.18 -36.31
C ASP A 153 4.29 9.22 -36.03
N TYR A 154 4.62 7.99 -35.61
CA TYR A 154 3.62 7.00 -35.23
C TYR A 154 2.76 7.49 -34.06
N LEU A 155 3.36 8.06 -33.00
CA LEU A 155 2.63 8.61 -31.86
C LEU A 155 1.76 9.82 -32.25
N HIS A 156 2.28 10.72 -33.09
CA HIS A 156 1.53 11.86 -33.61
C HIS A 156 0.33 11.44 -34.46
N GLN A 157 0.49 10.43 -35.33
CA GLN A 157 -0.62 9.84 -36.10
C GLN A 157 -1.69 9.21 -35.20
N ARG A 158 -1.29 8.75 -34.01
CA ARG A 158 -2.20 8.23 -32.98
C ARG A 158 -2.84 9.36 -32.16
N GLY A 159 -2.50 10.61 -32.42
CA GLY A 159 -3.03 11.82 -31.79
C GLY A 159 -2.42 12.14 -30.43
N LEU A 160 -1.20 11.68 -30.16
CA LEU A 160 -0.44 12.05 -28.97
C LEU A 160 0.39 13.28 -29.31
N THR A 161 0.17 14.36 -28.57
CA THR A 161 0.93 15.62 -28.74
C THR A 161 2.27 15.53 -28.01
N ASP A 162 3.19 16.42 -28.35
CA ASP A 162 4.49 16.52 -27.65
C ASP A 162 4.30 16.74 -26.15
N ASP A 163 3.33 17.57 -25.75
CA ASP A 163 2.97 17.76 -24.33
C ASP A 163 2.56 16.44 -23.65
N LEU A 164 1.85 15.55 -24.35
CA LEU A 164 1.42 14.28 -23.79
C LEU A 164 2.58 13.27 -23.76
N ILE A 165 3.45 13.31 -24.76
CA ILE A 165 4.67 12.50 -24.83
C ILE A 165 5.59 12.85 -23.66
N GLU A 166 5.77 14.14 -23.39
CA GLU A 166 6.52 14.66 -22.23
C GLU A 166 5.85 14.28 -20.91
N GLU A 167 4.56 14.57 -20.75
CA GLU A 167 3.79 14.33 -19.52
C GLU A 167 3.89 12.87 -19.04
N PHE A 168 3.85 11.91 -19.97
CA PHE A 168 3.96 10.48 -19.67
C PHE A 168 5.39 9.95 -19.77
N GLY A 169 6.35 10.74 -20.26
CA GLY A 169 7.73 10.33 -20.50
C GLY A 169 7.83 9.20 -21.54
N LEU A 170 7.00 9.22 -22.59
CA LEU A 170 7.06 8.20 -23.63
C LEU A 170 8.44 8.19 -24.28
N GLY A 171 8.93 7.02 -24.67
CA GLY A 171 10.26 6.85 -25.23
C GLY A 171 10.33 5.89 -26.40
N PHE A 172 11.54 5.63 -26.88
CA PHE A 172 11.80 4.69 -27.97
C PHE A 172 13.04 3.85 -27.68
N ALA A 173 12.87 2.53 -27.77
CA ALA A 173 13.96 1.57 -27.72
C ALA A 173 14.36 1.20 -29.16
N PRO A 174 15.61 1.48 -29.58
CA PRO A 174 16.07 1.19 -30.93
C PRO A 174 16.22 -0.32 -31.18
N SER A 175 16.51 -0.70 -32.43
CA SER A 175 16.68 -2.12 -32.78
C SER A 175 18.00 -2.73 -32.29
N GLN A 176 19.00 -1.89 -32.00
CA GLN A 176 20.34 -2.29 -31.57
C GLN A 176 20.45 -2.21 -30.04
N ASP A 177 21.33 -3.04 -29.46
CA ASP A 177 21.62 -2.99 -28.02
C ASP A 177 22.34 -1.68 -27.68
N PHE A 178 21.57 -0.69 -27.24
CA PHE A 178 22.06 0.65 -26.94
C PHE A 178 22.12 0.88 -25.43
N LEU A 179 21.09 0.47 -24.69
CA LEU A 179 20.97 0.78 -23.28
C LEU A 179 22.10 0.14 -22.48
N LYS A 180 22.42 -1.13 -22.77
CA LYS A 180 23.56 -1.83 -22.17
C LYS A 180 24.87 -1.08 -22.42
N SER A 181 25.14 -0.74 -23.68
CA SER A 181 26.37 -0.04 -24.07
C SER A 181 26.47 1.33 -23.40
N TYR A 182 25.35 2.05 -23.29
CA TYR A 182 25.27 3.33 -22.59
C TYR A 182 25.63 3.18 -21.12
N PHE A 183 25.03 2.22 -20.40
CA PHE A 183 25.33 1.98 -18.99
C PHE A 183 26.77 1.55 -18.74
N GLU A 184 27.30 0.63 -19.55
CA GLU A 184 28.70 0.19 -19.44
C GLU A 184 29.68 1.34 -19.66
N THR A 185 29.41 2.20 -20.65
CA THR A 185 30.29 3.35 -20.97
C THR A 185 30.27 4.42 -19.87
N HIS A 186 29.15 4.58 -19.17
CA HIS A 186 28.99 5.57 -18.10
C HIS A 186 29.21 5.01 -16.69
N GLY A 187 29.59 3.73 -16.57
CA GLY A 187 29.83 3.08 -15.27
C GLY A 187 28.57 2.98 -14.40
N ILE A 188 27.40 2.80 -15.02
CA ILE A 188 26.11 2.74 -14.33
C ILE A 188 25.72 1.28 -14.12
N GLY A 189 25.80 0.81 -12.88
CA GLY A 189 25.43 -0.56 -12.51
C GLY A 189 26.46 -1.61 -12.90
N ASP A 190 26.23 -2.84 -12.46
CA ASP A 190 27.07 -4.00 -12.75
C ASP A 190 26.25 -5.15 -13.37
N TYR A 191 26.94 -6.25 -13.71
CA TYR A 191 26.33 -7.44 -14.30
C TYR A 191 25.19 -8.03 -13.44
N GLN A 192 25.33 -8.07 -12.12
CA GLN A 192 24.31 -8.65 -11.24
C GLN A 192 23.08 -7.76 -11.18
N LEU A 193 23.27 -6.45 -11.11
CA LEU A 193 22.21 -5.47 -11.12
C LEU A 193 21.44 -5.50 -12.46
N PHE A 194 22.15 -5.61 -13.58
CA PHE A 194 21.52 -5.74 -14.91
C PHE A 194 20.65 -6.99 -14.99
N ARG A 195 21.13 -8.14 -14.52
CA ARG A 195 20.35 -9.39 -14.50
C ARG A 195 19.05 -9.28 -13.70
N LYS A 196 19.09 -8.57 -12.57
CA LYS A 196 17.93 -8.40 -11.68
C LYS A 196 16.97 -7.30 -12.15
N SER A 197 17.43 -6.39 -13.02
CA SER A 197 16.64 -5.24 -13.46
C SER A 197 15.46 -5.58 -14.36
N GLY A 198 15.52 -6.68 -15.12
CA GLY A 198 14.54 -6.98 -16.16
C GLY A 198 14.63 -6.08 -17.41
N LEU A 199 15.57 -5.14 -17.47
CA LEU A 199 15.88 -4.33 -18.68
C LEU A 199 16.69 -5.11 -19.72
N PHE A 200 17.30 -6.22 -19.31
CA PHE A 200 18.15 -7.07 -20.14
C PHE A 200 17.67 -8.51 -20.14
N THR A 201 17.99 -9.25 -21.21
CA THR A 201 17.75 -10.69 -21.31
C THR A 201 19.10 -11.42 -21.32
N GLU A 202 19.21 -12.48 -20.53
CA GLU A 202 20.42 -13.32 -20.46
C GLU A 202 20.31 -14.47 -21.45
N HIS A 203 21.33 -14.62 -22.30
CA HIS A 203 21.49 -15.78 -23.19
C HIS A 203 22.19 -16.94 -22.47
N GLY A 204 22.14 -18.13 -23.08
CA GLY A 204 22.70 -19.35 -22.50
C GLY A 204 24.22 -19.32 -22.28
N ASP A 205 24.93 -18.38 -22.92
CA ASP A 205 26.37 -18.14 -22.73
C ASP A 205 26.68 -17.09 -21.65
N GLY A 206 25.65 -16.54 -20.98
CA GLY A 206 25.78 -15.49 -19.97
C GLY A 206 25.88 -14.08 -20.55
N SER A 207 25.79 -13.91 -21.88
CA SER A 207 25.73 -12.57 -22.46
C SER A 207 24.37 -11.90 -22.18
N LEU A 208 24.40 -10.60 -21.90
CA LEU A 208 23.21 -9.78 -21.72
C LEU A 208 22.97 -8.93 -22.97
N VAL A 209 21.72 -8.89 -23.41
CA VAL A 209 21.23 -8.02 -24.49
C VAL A 209 20.07 -7.17 -23.99
N ASP A 210 19.80 -6.05 -24.65
CA ASP A 210 18.64 -5.22 -24.30
C ASP A 210 17.36 -6.07 -24.40
N ARG A 211 16.39 -5.87 -23.52
CA ARG A 211 15.12 -6.60 -23.59
C ARG A 211 14.18 -6.02 -24.64
N PHE A 212 14.23 -4.71 -24.82
CA PHE A 212 13.29 -3.97 -25.66
C PHE A 212 14.00 -3.55 -26.94
N HIS A 213 13.51 -4.03 -28.08
CA HIS A 213 14.01 -3.66 -29.41
C HIS A 213 12.89 -3.16 -30.30
N SER A 214 13.14 -2.07 -31.03
CA SER A 214 12.20 -1.47 -32.01
C SER A 214 10.82 -1.18 -31.43
N ARG A 215 10.78 -0.64 -30.20
CA ARG A 215 9.55 -0.46 -29.43
C ARG A 215 9.36 0.97 -28.97
N VAL A 216 8.12 1.46 -29.09
CA VAL A 216 7.68 2.65 -28.36
C VAL A 216 7.53 2.25 -26.89
N MET A 217 8.20 2.99 -26.03
CA MET A 217 8.33 2.69 -24.60
C MET A 217 7.33 3.53 -23.80
N PHE A 218 6.53 2.83 -23.00
CA PHE A 218 5.60 3.40 -22.03
C PHE A 218 6.18 3.12 -20.64
N PRO A 219 6.70 4.15 -19.94
CA PRO A 219 7.14 3.98 -18.55
C PRO A 219 5.96 3.58 -17.66
N ILE A 220 6.19 2.58 -16.81
CA ILE A 220 5.26 2.17 -15.76
C ILE A 220 5.79 2.73 -14.46
N ARG A 221 4.97 3.53 -13.77
CA ARG A 221 5.34 4.26 -12.55
C ARG A 221 4.69 3.64 -11.32
N ASN A 222 5.37 3.70 -10.18
CA ASN A 222 4.78 3.40 -8.89
C ASN A 222 3.84 4.54 -8.45
N ALA A 223 3.15 4.39 -7.31
CA ALA A 223 2.21 5.41 -6.81
C ALA A 223 2.85 6.78 -6.49
N SER A 224 4.18 6.83 -6.38
CA SER A 224 4.98 8.05 -6.14
C SER A 224 5.50 8.69 -7.43
N GLY A 225 5.21 8.09 -8.60
CA GLY A 225 5.58 8.61 -9.90
C GLY A 225 6.97 8.19 -10.39
N GLN A 226 7.67 7.30 -9.68
CA GLN A 226 8.98 6.78 -10.09
C GLN A 226 8.80 5.65 -11.10
N THR A 227 9.59 5.66 -12.19
CA THR A 227 9.60 4.56 -13.15
C THR A 227 10.17 3.28 -12.53
N ILE A 228 9.41 2.20 -12.60
CA ILE A 228 9.76 0.88 -12.02
C ILE A 228 9.72 -0.25 -13.06
N ALA A 229 9.14 0.00 -14.23
CA ALA A 229 9.03 -0.95 -15.33
C ALA A 229 8.74 -0.22 -16.65
N PHE A 230 8.72 -0.97 -17.75
CA PHE A 230 8.28 -0.48 -19.05
C PHE A 230 7.30 -1.44 -19.71
N SER A 231 6.41 -0.90 -20.53
CA SER A 231 5.74 -1.62 -21.60
C SER A 231 6.23 -1.12 -22.95
N GLY A 232 6.70 -2.03 -23.81
CA GLY A 232 7.20 -1.71 -25.13
C GLY A 232 6.24 -2.16 -26.22
N ARG A 233 5.72 -1.23 -27.02
CA ARG A 233 4.90 -1.50 -28.20
C ARG A 233 5.76 -1.65 -29.44
N LEU A 234 5.65 -2.79 -30.11
CA LEU A 234 6.37 -3.02 -31.36
C LEU A 234 5.92 -2.04 -32.44
N LEU A 235 6.86 -1.31 -33.04
CA LEU A 235 6.57 -0.28 -34.05
C LEU A 235 6.17 -0.91 -35.40
N ILE A 236 6.97 -1.88 -35.86
CA ILE A 236 6.76 -2.61 -37.12
C ILE A 236 6.34 -4.04 -36.80
N LYS A 237 5.19 -4.48 -37.32
CA LYS A 237 4.69 -5.84 -37.08
C LYS A 237 5.71 -6.89 -37.49
N ASP A 238 5.94 -7.84 -36.59
CA ASP A 238 6.73 -9.04 -36.80
C ASP A 238 5.93 -10.22 -36.24
N ASP A 239 5.72 -11.26 -37.04
CA ASP A 239 4.91 -12.43 -36.66
C ASP A 239 5.52 -13.23 -35.50
N LYS A 240 6.81 -13.03 -35.21
CA LYS A 240 7.53 -13.72 -34.13
C LYS A 240 7.52 -12.98 -32.80
N SER A 241 7.17 -11.69 -32.81
CA SER A 241 7.33 -10.81 -31.65
C SER A 241 5.97 -10.31 -31.15
N PRO A 242 5.72 -10.30 -29.82
CA PRO A 242 4.44 -9.83 -29.30
C PRO A 242 4.27 -8.33 -29.55
N LYS A 243 3.04 -7.91 -29.89
CA LYS A 243 2.66 -6.51 -30.13
C LYS A 243 3.04 -5.62 -28.94
N TYR A 244 2.84 -6.11 -27.72
CA TYR A 244 3.24 -5.46 -26.48
C TYR A 244 4.12 -6.40 -25.66
N LEU A 245 5.19 -5.88 -25.09
CA LEU A 245 6.11 -6.60 -24.21
C LEU A 245 6.25 -5.81 -22.92
N ASN A 246 5.91 -6.42 -21.78
CA ASN A 246 6.14 -5.80 -20.48
C ASN A 246 7.49 -6.22 -19.89
N SER A 247 8.02 -5.41 -19.00
CA SER A 247 9.05 -5.83 -18.05
C SER A 247 8.60 -7.12 -17.34
N PRO A 248 9.55 -8.04 -17.03
CA PRO A 248 9.25 -9.19 -16.18
C PRO A 248 9.01 -8.74 -14.73
N GLU A 249 8.54 -9.63 -13.88
CA GLU A 249 8.47 -9.41 -12.44
C GLU A 249 9.88 -9.15 -11.88
N THR A 250 10.02 -8.12 -11.04
CA THR A 250 11.29 -7.73 -10.39
C THR A 250 11.05 -7.28 -8.96
N LEU A 251 12.10 -6.94 -8.22
CA LEU A 251 11.96 -6.32 -6.89
C LEU A 251 11.20 -4.98 -6.91
N LEU A 252 11.20 -4.26 -8.04
CA LEU A 252 10.51 -2.98 -8.19
C LEU A 252 9.12 -3.10 -8.78
N PHE A 253 8.85 -4.16 -9.53
CA PHE A 253 7.67 -4.27 -10.36
C PHE A 253 7.02 -5.63 -10.20
N GLU A 254 5.84 -5.61 -9.59
CA GLU A 254 4.90 -6.72 -9.60
C GLU A 254 3.65 -6.32 -10.38
N LYS A 255 3.37 -6.98 -11.51
CA LYS A 255 2.30 -6.53 -12.41
C LYS A 255 0.93 -6.57 -11.72
N SER A 256 0.71 -7.55 -10.85
CA SER A 256 -0.51 -7.70 -10.06
C SER A 256 -0.74 -6.61 -9.03
N LYS A 257 0.23 -5.72 -8.79
CA LYS A 257 0.17 -4.65 -7.79
C LYS A 257 0.32 -3.25 -8.40
N VAL A 258 0.31 -3.12 -9.72
CA VAL A 258 0.53 -1.82 -10.37
C VAL A 258 -0.62 -1.50 -11.30
N LEU A 259 -1.11 -0.27 -11.20
CA LEU A 259 -2.11 0.32 -12.09
C LEU A 259 -1.44 1.46 -12.87
N PHE A 260 -1.53 1.41 -14.20
CA PHE A 260 -0.97 2.48 -15.04
C PHE A 260 -1.69 3.81 -14.75
N ASN A 261 -0.93 4.92 -14.76
CA ASN A 261 -1.39 6.29 -14.49
C ASN A 261 -1.95 6.52 -13.07
N PHE A 262 -1.76 5.58 -12.14
CA PHE A 262 -2.26 5.74 -10.77
C PHE A 262 -1.63 6.94 -10.06
N ASP A 263 -0.32 7.17 -10.22
CA ASP A 263 0.41 8.32 -9.67
C ASP A 263 -0.22 9.66 -10.02
N LYS A 264 -0.56 9.86 -11.31
CA LYS A 264 -1.16 11.10 -11.82
C LYS A 264 -2.66 11.18 -11.56
N ALA A 265 -3.37 10.05 -11.63
CA ALA A 265 -4.82 10.01 -11.46
C ALA A 265 -5.25 10.15 -9.99
N LYS A 266 -4.42 9.74 -9.04
CA LYS A 266 -4.76 9.63 -7.61
C LYS A 266 -5.37 10.89 -7.00
N SER A 267 -4.78 12.06 -7.26
CA SER A 267 -5.29 13.34 -6.73
C SER A 267 -6.65 13.70 -7.34
N VAL A 268 -6.81 13.45 -8.63
CA VAL A 268 -8.05 13.67 -9.38
C VAL A 268 -9.15 12.72 -8.90
N ILE A 269 -8.82 11.43 -8.71
CA ILE A 269 -9.75 10.42 -8.20
C ILE A 269 -10.30 10.82 -6.84
N ARG A 270 -9.46 11.34 -5.94
CA ARG A 270 -9.92 11.81 -4.63
C ARG A 270 -10.84 13.01 -4.71
N ARG A 271 -10.49 13.98 -5.55
CA ARG A 271 -11.28 15.20 -5.73
C ARG A 271 -12.65 14.89 -6.32
N ASP A 272 -12.67 14.03 -7.34
CA ASP A 272 -13.89 13.73 -8.11
C ASP A 272 -14.70 12.60 -7.46
N GLY A 273 -14.09 11.82 -6.57
CA GLY A 273 -14.74 10.73 -5.84
C GLY A 273 -15.00 9.48 -6.68
N GLU A 274 -14.44 9.39 -7.89
CA GLU A 274 -14.65 8.30 -8.83
C GLU A 274 -13.40 8.05 -9.70
N VAL A 275 -13.25 6.83 -10.21
CA VAL A 275 -12.15 6.43 -11.09
C VAL A 275 -12.66 5.67 -12.31
N TYR A 276 -12.04 5.90 -13.47
CA TYR A 276 -12.28 5.12 -14.67
C TYR A 276 -11.23 4.01 -14.83
N LEU A 277 -11.67 2.77 -14.94
CA LEU A 277 -10.82 1.60 -15.11
C LEU A 277 -10.86 1.12 -16.57
N PHE A 278 -9.71 1.19 -17.23
CA PHE A 278 -9.47 0.82 -18.62
C PHE A 278 -8.61 -0.45 -18.74
N GLU A 279 -8.56 -1.07 -19.93
CA GLU A 279 -7.73 -2.26 -20.15
C GLU A 279 -6.25 -1.92 -20.43
N GLY A 280 -6.00 -0.91 -21.27
CA GLY A 280 -4.68 -0.55 -21.76
C GLY A 280 -4.26 0.89 -21.50
N PHE A 281 -2.96 1.14 -21.64
CA PHE A 281 -2.39 2.50 -21.54
C PHE A 281 -2.88 3.43 -22.65
N MET A 282 -3.16 2.92 -23.86
CA MET A 282 -3.66 3.77 -24.95
C MET A 282 -5.03 4.35 -24.63
N ASP A 283 -5.86 3.59 -23.93
CA ASP A 283 -7.20 3.99 -23.51
C ASP A 283 -7.12 5.08 -22.45
N VAL A 284 -6.22 4.91 -21.48
CA VAL A 284 -5.90 5.93 -20.48
C VAL A 284 -5.39 7.20 -21.14
N LEU A 285 -4.48 7.10 -22.12
CA LEU A 285 -3.97 8.27 -22.85
C LEU A 285 -5.08 8.96 -23.67
N ALA A 286 -5.99 8.18 -24.27
CA ALA A 286 -7.14 8.70 -25.00
C ALA A 286 -8.14 9.42 -24.08
N ALA A 287 -8.40 8.87 -22.90
CA ALA A 287 -9.20 9.49 -21.85
C ALA A 287 -8.52 10.76 -21.31
N TYR A 288 -7.22 10.70 -21.03
CA TYR A 288 -6.43 11.80 -20.48
C TYR A 288 -6.41 13.01 -21.42
N ARG A 289 -6.20 12.81 -22.73
CA ARG A 289 -6.27 13.90 -23.72
C ARG A 289 -7.70 14.43 -23.94
N SER A 290 -8.71 13.65 -23.57
CA SER A 290 -10.12 14.07 -23.59
C SER A 290 -10.55 14.79 -22.30
N GLY A 291 -9.61 15.04 -21.37
CA GLY A 291 -9.87 15.72 -20.11
C GLY A 291 -10.34 14.82 -18.98
N VAL A 292 -10.43 13.51 -19.20
CA VAL A 292 -10.73 12.50 -18.17
C VAL A 292 -9.41 12.08 -17.52
N LYS A 293 -9.02 12.81 -16.47
CA LYS A 293 -7.69 12.67 -15.83
C LYS A 293 -7.63 11.58 -14.75
N ASN A 294 -8.78 11.11 -14.28
CA ASN A 294 -8.95 10.05 -13.28
C ASN A 294 -9.04 8.64 -13.91
N GLY A 295 -8.32 8.39 -15.00
CA GLY A 295 -8.27 7.09 -15.69
C GLY A 295 -7.06 6.26 -15.31
N ILE A 296 -7.26 4.96 -15.05
CA ILE A 296 -6.21 3.98 -14.73
C ILE A 296 -6.37 2.70 -15.56
N ALA A 297 -5.33 1.87 -15.66
CA ALA A 297 -5.43 0.59 -16.37
C ALA A 297 -4.68 -0.57 -15.70
N SER A 298 -5.21 -1.79 -15.82
CA SER A 298 -4.58 -3.05 -15.35
C SER A 298 -3.51 -3.61 -16.30
N MET A 299 -3.29 -2.97 -17.45
CA MET A 299 -2.21 -3.26 -18.43
C MET A 299 -2.29 -4.67 -19.05
N GLY A 300 -3.48 -5.08 -19.51
CA GLY A 300 -3.66 -6.33 -20.27
C GLY A 300 -3.54 -7.61 -19.45
N THR A 301 -3.73 -7.54 -18.14
CA THR A 301 -4.00 -8.69 -17.26
C THR A 301 -5.37 -8.53 -16.62
N SER A 302 -5.95 -9.66 -16.21
CA SER A 302 -7.12 -9.64 -15.33
C SER A 302 -6.83 -8.76 -14.12
N LEU A 303 -7.81 -7.93 -13.75
CA LEU A 303 -7.80 -7.17 -12.50
C LEU A 303 -7.52 -8.11 -11.31
N THR A 304 -6.78 -7.63 -10.31
CA THR A 304 -6.37 -8.41 -9.14
C THR A 304 -6.92 -7.83 -7.83
N ASP A 305 -6.94 -8.63 -6.76
CA ASP A 305 -7.35 -8.17 -5.43
C ASP A 305 -6.44 -7.04 -4.89
N ASP A 306 -5.13 -7.10 -5.15
CA ASP A 306 -4.19 -6.04 -4.76
C ASP A 306 -4.48 -4.72 -5.48
N GLN A 307 -4.83 -4.77 -6.77
CA GLN A 307 -5.22 -3.59 -7.54
C GLN A 307 -6.56 -3.02 -7.04
N ILE A 308 -7.54 -3.89 -6.75
CA ILE A 308 -8.82 -3.49 -6.14
C ILE A 308 -8.56 -2.81 -4.79
N TYR A 309 -7.69 -3.38 -3.96
CA TYR A 309 -7.32 -2.83 -2.66
C TYR A 309 -6.73 -1.42 -2.78
N GLN A 310 -5.86 -1.19 -3.77
CA GLN A 310 -5.31 0.14 -4.05
C GLN A 310 -6.37 1.16 -4.45
N ILE A 311 -7.33 0.75 -5.28
CA ILE A 311 -8.46 1.60 -5.67
C ILE A 311 -9.32 1.93 -4.45
N GLU A 312 -9.59 0.95 -3.58
CA GLU A 312 -10.37 1.11 -2.34
C GLU A 312 -9.76 2.10 -1.34
N GLN A 313 -8.43 2.27 -1.37
CA GLN A 313 -7.74 3.25 -0.51
C GLN A 313 -8.12 4.69 -0.84
N ILE A 314 -8.53 4.96 -2.09
CA ILE A 314 -8.66 6.33 -2.60
C ILE A 314 -10.08 6.68 -3.06
N THR A 315 -10.90 5.71 -3.44
CA THR A 315 -12.28 5.94 -3.83
C THR A 315 -13.20 4.78 -3.46
N LYS A 316 -14.51 5.05 -3.44
CA LYS A 316 -15.58 4.07 -3.28
C LYS A 316 -16.40 3.86 -4.54
N LYS A 317 -16.04 4.50 -5.66
CA LYS A 317 -16.76 4.39 -6.94
C LYS A 317 -15.82 4.12 -8.11
N VAL A 318 -16.11 3.08 -8.87
CA VAL A 318 -15.36 2.66 -10.08
C VAL A 318 -16.28 2.60 -11.28
N LEU A 319 -15.83 3.19 -12.39
CA LEU A 319 -16.46 3.09 -13.70
C LEU A 319 -15.59 2.21 -14.59
N VAL A 320 -16.08 1.02 -14.94
CA VAL A 320 -15.36 0.11 -15.85
C VAL A 320 -15.64 0.52 -17.29
N CYS A 321 -14.60 0.88 -18.03
CA CYS A 321 -14.66 1.28 -19.44
C CYS A 321 -13.68 0.44 -20.26
N TYR A 322 -14.04 -0.82 -20.48
CA TYR A 322 -13.25 -1.78 -21.25
C TYR A 322 -13.68 -1.80 -22.72
N ASP A 323 -12.99 -2.59 -23.54
CA ASP A 323 -13.25 -2.68 -24.97
C ASP A 323 -14.71 -3.11 -25.23
N GLY A 324 -15.36 -2.49 -26.21
CA GLY A 324 -16.74 -2.79 -26.57
C GLY A 324 -16.93 -4.14 -27.27
N ASP A 325 -15.85 -4.89 -27.53
CA ASP A 325 -15.87 -6.18 -28.19
C ASP A 325 -16.20 -7.34 -27.23
N GLN A 326 -16.37 -8.56 -27.77
CA GLN A 326 -16.74 -9.72 -26.97
C GLN A 326 -15.73 -10.05 -25.85
N PRO A 327 -14.41 -10.13 -26.13
CA PRO A 327 -13.39 -10.24 -25.10
C PRO A 327 -13.46 -9.16 -24.01
N GLY A 328 -13.63 -7.89 -24.39
CA GLY A 328 -13.70 -6.76 -23.46
C GLY A 328 -14.92 -6.81 -22.57
N GLN A 329 -16.10 -7.10 -23.12
CA GLN A 329 -17.32 -7.29 -22.33
C GLN A 329 -17.20 -8.50 -21.37
N ALA A 330 -16.55 -9.59 -21.78
CA ALA A 330 -16.25 -10.70 -20.89
C ALA A 330 -15.24 -10.31 -19.79
N ALA A 331 -14.29 -9.41 -20.08
CA ALA A 331 -13.38 -8.85 -19.09
C ALA A 331 -14.11 -7.91 -18.11
N THR A 332 -15.06 -7.10 -18.57
CA THR A 332 -15.95 -6.29 -17.72
C THR A 332 -16.70 -7.17 -16.74
N LYS A 333 -17.35 -8.23 -17.22
CA LYS A 333 -18.05 -9.20 -16.36
C LYS A 333 -17.14 -9.78 -15.27
N ARG A 334 -15.90 -10.15 -15.62
CA ARG A 334 -14.93 -10.68 -14.65
C ARG A 334 -14.51 -9.63 -13.62
N ALA A 335 -14.25 -8.40 -14.05
CA ALA A 335 -13.90 -7.30 -13.15
C ALA A 335 -15.03 -7.01 -12.15
N LEU A 336 -16.28 -6.92 -12.62
CA LEU A 336 -17.45 -6.70 -11.75
C LEU A 336 -17.63 -7.80 -10.71
N GLY A 337 -17.42 -9.07 -11.10
CA GLY A 337 -17.44 -10.19 -10.15
C GLY A 337 -16.36 -10.07 -9.07
N LEU A 338 -15.14 -9.66 -9.43
CA LEU A 338 -14.07 -9.45 -8.46
C LEU A 338 -14.36 -8.29 -7.49
N PHE A 339 -14.90 -7.18 -7.99
CA PHE A 339 -15.34 -6.09 -7.10
C PHE A 339 -16.45 -6.54 -6.15
N GLU A 340 -17.41 -7.32 -6.63
CA GLU A 340 -18.50 -7.86 -5.81
C GLU A 340 -18.00 -8.83 -4.71
N ASP A 341 -17.01 -9.66 -5.02
CA ASP A 341 -16.47 -10.66 -4.08
C ASP A 341 -15.47 -10.07 -3.08
N SER A 342 -14.67 -9.09 -3.50
CA SER A 342 -13.52 -8.60 -2.73
C SER A 342 -13.72 -7.23 -2.10
N SER A 343 -14.73 -6.46 -2.52
CA SER A 343 -14.85 -5.03 -2.22
C SER A 343 -16.29 -4.60 -1.91
N LYS A 344 -16.44 -3.41 -1.31
CA LYS A 344 -17.74 -2.70 -1.19
C LYS A 344 -17.82 -1.48 -2.10
N ILE A 345 -16.96 -1.39 -3.11
CA ILE A 345 -16.97 -0.33 -4.11
C ILE A 345 -18.26 -0.38 -4.93
N GLU A 346 -18.85 0.79 -5.15
CA GLU A 346 -19.91 0.99 -6.12
C GLU A 346 -19.31 0.92 -7.54
N CYS A 347 -19.85 0.04 -8.37
CA CYS A 347 -19.42 -0.12 -9.75
C CYS A 347 -20.49 0.38 -10.72
N GLU A 348 -20.05 1.05 -11.78
CA GLU A 348 -20.81 1.37 -12.98
C GLU A 348 -20.02 0.93 -14.22
N VAL A 349 -20.69 0.83 -15.36
CA VAL A 349 -20.06 0.46 -16.64
C VAL A 349 -20.29 1.57 -17.64
N VAL A 350 -19.22 1.97 -18.34
CA VAL A 350 -19.33 2.81 -19.53
C VAL A 350 -19.22 1.91 -20.74
N ASN A 351 -20.26 1.89 -21.56
CA ASN A 351 -20.30 1.08 -22.77
C ASN A 351 -20.05 1.96 -24.00
N LEU A 352 -18.99 1.66 -24.75
CA LEU A 352 -18.71 2.37 -26.00
C LEU A 352 -19.47 1.72 -27.17
N PRO A 353 -20.13 2.52 -28.04
CA PRO A 353 -20.89 1.99 -29.16
C PRO A 353 -19.95 1.39 -30.22
N GLU A 354 -20.55 0.59 -31.11
CA GLU A 354 -19.86 -0.02 -32.26
C GLU A 354 -18.68 -0.94 -31.91
N LYS A 355 -18.61 -1.43 -30.67
CA LYS A 355 -17.57 -2.35 -30.19
C LYS A 355 -16.16 -1.77 -30.23
N LEU A 356 -16.05 -0.44 -30.10
CA LEU A 356 -14.77 0.27 -30.14
C LEU A 356 -14.09 0.26 -28.77
N ASP A 357 -12.76 0.36 -28.77
CA ASP A 357 -11.97 0.76 -27.61
C ASP A 357 -12.01 2.30 -27.42
N PRO A 358 -11.66 2.85 -26.24
CA PRO A 358 -11.64 4.30 -26.01
C PRO A 358 -10.77 5.10 -26.97
N ASP A 359 -9.64 4.54 -27.42
CA ASP A 359 -8.76 5.20 -28.39
C ASP A 359 -9.37 5.25 -29.80
N GLU A 360 -9.95 4.14 -30.26
CA GLU A 360 -10.72 4.00 -31.50
C GLU A 360 -11.92 4.93 -31.51
N TYR A 361 -12.63 5.01 -30.39
CA TYR A 361 -13.76 5.92 -30.22
C TYR A 361 -13.33 7.38 -30.37
N VAL A 362 -12.22 7.80 -29.73
CA VAL A 362 -11.68 9.16 -29.90
C VAL A 362 -11.24 9.42 -31.33
N ARG A 363 -10.61 8.46 -32.00
CA ARG A 363 -10.19 8.63 -33.40
C ARG A 363 -11.38 8.81 -34.35
N LYS A 364 -12.51 8.16 -34.06
CA LYS A 364 -13.72 8.23 -34.90
C LYS A 364 -14.62 9.43 -34.57
N TYR A 365 -14.81 9.74 -33.29
CA TYR A 365 -15.81 10.71 -32.82
C TYR A 365 -15.23 11.96 -32.15
N GLY A 366 -13.92 12.00 -31.91
CA GLY A 366 -13.23 13.11 -31.25
C GLY A 366 -13.26 13.04 -29.72
N THR A 367 -12.43 13.89 -29.10
CA THR A 367 -12.23 13.95 -27.64
C THR A 367 -13.47 14.39 -26.86
N GLU A 368 -14.20 15.39 -27.38
CA GLU A 368 -15.44 15.88 -26.74
C GLU A 368 -16.52 14.79 -26.67
N SER A 369 -16.60 13.94 -27.70
CA SER A 369 -17.54 12.83 -27.71
C SER A 369 -17.19 11.77 -26.67
N LEU A 370 -15.89 11.48 -26.45
CA LEU A 370 -15.47 10.54 -25.40
C LEU A 370 -15.78 11.13 -24.03
N LYS A 371 -15.43 12.40 -23.80
CA LYS A 371 -15.73 13.08 -22.54
C LYS A 371 -17.23 13.10 -22.24
N LYS A 372 -18.05 13.29 -23.26
CA LYS A 372 -19.51 13.26 -23.10
C LYS A 372 -20.00 11.87 -22.72
N ILE A 373 -19.63 10.83 -23.47
CA ILE A 373 -20.17 9.48 -23.25
C ILE A 373 -19.75 8.90 -21.89
N VAL A 374 -18.50 9.10 -21.46
CA VAL A 374 -18.02 8.63 -20.15
C VAL A 374 -18.69 9.33 -18.96
N HIS A 375 -19.26 10.53 -19.15
CA HIS A 375 -20.01 11.24 -18.12
C HIS A 375 -21.52 10.98 -18.19
N ASP A 376 -22.09 10.98 -19.39
CA ASP A 376 -23.55 10.94 -19.58
C ASP A 376 -24.12 9.53 -19.71
N ASP A 377 -23.35 8.56 -20.23
CA ASP A 377 -23.83 7.22 -20.60
C ASP A 377 -23.19 6.14 -19.71
N ARG A 378 -23.69 6.07 -18.47
CA ARG A 378 -23.22 5.16 -17.43
C ARG A 378 -24.33 4.15 -17.14
N GLU A 379 -24.03 2.88 -17.35
CA GLU A 379 -24.92 1.76 -17.05
C GLU A 379 -24.66 1.27 -15.62
N THR A 380 -25.73 0.95 -14.90
CA THR A 380 -25.63 0.17 -13.66
C THR A 380 -25.10 -1.24 -13.95
N VAL A 381 -24.56 -1.92 -12.94
CA VAL A 381 -24.11 -3.33 -13.07
C VAL A 381 -25.21 -4.26 -13.59
N LEU A 382 -26.46 -4.07 -13.15
CA LEU A 382 -27.59 -4.88 -13.63
C LEU A 382 -27.96 -4.55 -15.08
N GLU A 383 -27.87 -3.29 -15.50
CA GLU A 383 -28.06 -2.91 -16.92
C GLU A 383 -27.03 -3.56 -17.82
N PHE A 384 -25.76 -3.53 -17.41
CA PHE A 384 -24.69 -4.26 -18.08
C PHE A 384 -25.03 -5.74 -18.20
N TYR A 385 -25.40 -6.42 -17.11
CA TYR A 385 -25.73 -7.85 -17.16
C TYR A 385 -26.93 -8.16 -18.05
N MET A 386 -27.97 -7.33 -18.01
CA MET A 386 -29.11 -7.44 -18.92
C MET A 386 -28.66 -7.34 -20.37
N ARG A 387 -27.82 -6.37 -20.73
CA ARG A 387 -27.29 -6.23 -22.09
C ARG A 387 -26.39 -7.42 -22.47
N TYR A 388 -25.44 -7.76 -21.61
CA TYR A 388 -24.45 -8.82 -21.83
C TYR A 388 -25.09 -10.19 -22.05
N PHE A 389 -26.05 -10.59 -21.20
CA PHE A 389 -26.67 -11.91 -21.29
C PHE A 389 -27.63 -12.07 -22.48
N LYS A 390 -28.08 -10.97 -23.11
CA LYS A 390 -28.83 -11.06 -24.37
C LYS A 390 -27.93 -11.51 -25.52
N GLU A 391 -26.66 -11.12 -25.50
CA GLU A 391 -25.75 -11.44 -26.59
C GLU A 391 -25.48 -12.97 -26.63
N GLY A 392 -25.64 -13.57 -27.81
CA GLY A 392 -25.47 -15.01 -28.01
C GLY A 392 -26.67 -15.89 -27.62
N LYS A 393 -27.80 -15.33 -27.15
CA LYS A 393 -29.03 -16.11 -26.86
C LYS A 393 -30.13 -15.88 -27.89
N ASN A 394 -30.87 -16.94 -28.24
CA ASN A 394 -32.06 -16.83 -29.09
C ASN A 394 -33.32 -16.59 -28.24
N LEU A 395 -33.61 -15.31 -28.01
CA LEU A 395 -34.78 -14.86 -27.23
C LEU A 395 -36.14 -15.10 -27.94
N GLY A 396 -36.13 -15.60 -29.18
CA GLY A 396 -37.34 -16.06 -29.87
C GLY A 396 -37.80 -17.45 -29.45
N THR A 397 -37.03 -18.15 -28.61
CA THR A 397 -37.37 -19.49 -28.10
C THR A 397 -37.59 -19.45 -26.59
N GLU A 398 -38.54 -20.22 -26.07
CA GLU A 398 -38.80 -20.32 -24.62
C GLU A 398 -37.55 -20.74 -23.85
N SER A 399 -36.76 -21.68 -24.40
CA SER A 399 -35.51 -22.11 -23.78
C SER A 399 -34.47 -20.98 -23.70
N GLY A 400 -34.36 -20.14 -24.73
CA GLY A 400 -33.46 -18.99 -24.73
C GLY A 400 -33.92 -17.88 -23.78
N GLN A 401 -35.22 -17.61 -23.73
CA GLN A 401 -35.82 -16.67 -22.77
C GLN A 401 -35.59 -17.13 -21.33
N LEU A 402 -35.85 -18.40 -21.02
CA LEU A 402 -35.65 -18.96 -19.68
C LEU A 402 -34.17 -18.87 -19.26
N ALA A 403 -33.24 -19.21 -20.15
CA ALA A 403 -31.81 -19.10 -19.88
C ALA A 403 -31.35 -17.64 -19.68
N TYR A 404 -31.94 -16.68 -20.41
CA TYR A 404 -31.68 -15.26 -20.20
C TYR A 404 -32.18 -14.76 -18.84
N ILE A 405 -33.45 -15.01 -18.54
CA ILE A 405 -34.10 -14.57 -17.29
C ILE A 405 -33.37 -15.19 -16.09
N THR A 406 -33.03 -16.47 -16.16
CA THR A 406 -32.32 -17.17 -15.06
C THR A 406 -30.96 -16.52 -14.77
N ASP A 407 -30.18 -16.19 -15.80
CA ASP A 407 -28.87 -15.56 -15.62
C ASP A 407 -28.99 -14.15 -15.02
N VAL A 408 -29.94 -13.33 -15.50
CA VAL A 408 -30.17 -11.98 -14.95
C VAL A 408 -30.69 -12.05 -13.52
N LEU A 409 -31.62 -12.97 -13.21
CA LEU A 409 -32.09 -13.17 -11.84
C LEU A 409 -30.98 -13.66 -10.90
N GLY A 410 -30.04 -14.46 -11.41
CA GLY A 410 -28.85 -14.91 -10.69
C GLY A 410 -28.00 -13.74 -10.19
N GLU A 411 -27.69 -12.78 -11.06
CA GLU A 411 -26.94 -11.57 -10.67
C GLU A 411 -27.79 -10.61 -9.82
N THR A 412 -29.08 -10.46 -10.14
CA THR A 412 -30.03 -9.65 -9.34
C THR A 412 -30.16 -10.17 -7.91
N ALA A 413 -29.99 -11.47 -7.68
CA ALA A 413 -30.05 -12.06 -6.35
C ALA A 413 -28.92 -11.61 -5.43
N LYS A 414 -27.79 -11.17 -5.98
CA LYS A 414 -26.64 -10.71 -5.20
C LYS A 414 -26.73 -9.23 -4.81
N VAL A 415 -27.52 -8.46 -5.55
CA VAL A 415 -27.74 -7.03 -5.29
C VAL A 415 -28.60 -6.82 -4.03
N SER A 416 -28.21 -5.81 -3.25
CA SER A 416 -28.89 -5.42 -2.00
C SER A 416 -29.90 -4.27 -2.18
N ASP A 417 -29.69 -3.39 -3.17
CA ASP A 417 -30.56 -2.25 -3.45
C ASP A 417 -31.94 -2.71 -3.95
N SER A 418 -32.98 -2.39 -3.19
CA SER A 418 -34.36 -2.79 -3.48
C SER A 418 -34.96 -2.08 -4.70
N LEU A 419 -34.55 -0.84 -4.98
CA LEU A 419 -35.04 -0.08 -6.12
C LEU A 419 -34.44 -0.62 -7.42
N GLN A 420 -33.13 -0.90 -7.44
CA GLN A 420 -32.49 -1.53 -8.60
C GLN A 420 -33.12 -2.88 -8.93
N ILE A 421 -33.38 -3.71 -7.92
CA ILE A 421 -34.10 -4.98 -8.09
C ILE A 421 -35.49 -4.74 -8.71
N GLN A 422 -36.26 -3.80 -8.15
CA GLN A 422 -37.63 -3.54 -8.62
C GLN A 422 -37.69 -3.02 -10.06
N LEU A 423 -36.71 -2.20 -10.47
CA LEU A 423 -36.56 -1.73 -11.85
C LEU A 423 -36.20 -2.87 -12.80
N THR A 424 -35.20 -3.70 -12.44
CA THR A 424 -34.80 -4.87 -13.25
C THR A 424 -35.94 -5.86 -13.42
N LEU A 425 -36.65 -6.19 -12.34
CA LEU A 425 -37.83 -7.07 -12.41
C LEU A 425 -38.96 -6.46 -13.25
N GLY A 426 -39.18 -5.15 -13.16
CA GLY A 426 -40.15 -4.44 -13.99
C GLY A 426 -39.83 -4.56 -15.48
N ARG A 427 -38.56 -4.32 -15.87
CA ARG A 427 -38.10 -4.45 -17.26
C ARG A 427 -38.23 -5.88 -17.78
N LEU A 428 -37.86 -6.89 -16.98
CA LEU A 428 -38.03 -8.30 -17.36
C LEU A 428 -39.50 -8.68 -17.51
N ALA A 429 -40.38 -8.22 -16.61
CA ALA A 429 -41.81 -8.48 -16.69
C ALA A 429 -42.43 -7.89 -17.96
N GLU A 430 -42.07 -6.66 -18.30
CA GLU A 430 -42.55 -5.96 -19.50
C GLU A 430 -42.02 -6.61 -20.78
N GLU A 431 -40.71 -6.90 -20.86
CA GLU A 431 -40.07 -7.42 -22.07
C GLU A 431 -40.57 -8.83 -22.45
N PHE A 432 -40.80 -9.71 -21.47
CA PHE A 432 -41.19 -11.10 -21.72
C PHE A 432 -42.67 -11.40 -21.42
N GLY A 433 -43.45 -10.41 -20.98
CA GLY A 433 -44.86 -10.58 -20.63
C GLY A 433 -45.08 -11.53 -19.44
N ILE A 434 -44.12 -11.58 -18.51
CA ILE A 434 -44.15 -12.46 -17.33
C ILE A 434 -44.69 -11.68 -16.14
N ASP A 435 -45.53 -12.33 -15.33
CA ASP A 435 -46.02 -11.73 -14.09
C ASP A 435 -44.86 -11.41 -13.12
N LYS A 436 -44.81 -10.17 -12.65
CA LYS A 436 -43.75 -9.67 -11.77
C LYS A 436 -43.68 -10.45 -10.44
N MET A 437 -44.81 -10.87 -9.88
CA MET A 437 -44.81 -11.66 -8.64
C MET A 437 -44.14 -13.03 -8.83
N SER A 438 -44.28 -13.61 -10.02
CA SER A 438 -43.60 -14.86 -10.38
C SER A 438 -42.07 -14.70 -10.40
N LEU A 439 -41.56 -13.59 -10.95
CA LEU A 439 -40.13 -13.27 -10.92
C LEU A 439 -39.64 -12.99 -9.49
N GLU A 440 -40.41 -12.25 -8.69
CA GLU A 440 -40.09 -12.00 -7.28
C GLU A 440 -40.00 -13.30 -6.46
N SER A 441 -40.88 -14.26 -6.74
CA SER A 441 -40.86 -15.58 -6.10
C SER A 441 -39.58 -16.35 -6.43
N GLN A 442 -39.19 -16.40 -7.72
CA GLN A 442 -37.95 -17.04 -8.15
C GLN A 442 -36.72 -16.36 -7.55
N LEU A 443 -36.69 -15.03 -7.51
CA LEU A 443 -35.61 -14.26 -6.91
C LEU A 443 -35.43 -14.60 -5.41
N ARG A 444 -36.52 -14.76 -4.66
CA ARG A 444 -36.47 -15.17 -3.24
C ARG A 444 -35.82 -16.54 -3.07
N VAL A 445 -36.15 -17.50 -3.94
CA VAL A 445 -35.54 -18.84 -3.93
C VAL A 445 -34.03 -18.74 -4.18
N LEU A 446 -33.61 -17.95 -5.16
CA LEU A 446 -32.18 -17.74 -5.46
C LEU A 446 -31.43 -17.08 -4.30
N LYS A 447 -32.00 -16.03 -3.69
CA LYS A 447 -31.43 -15.38 -2.50
C LYS A 447 -31.26 -16.36 -1.34
N GLN A 448 -32.24 -17.25 -1.12
CA GLN A 448 -32.15 -18.28 -0.08
C GLN A 448 -31.06 -19.32 -0.37
N GLN A 449 -30.89 -19.72 -1.63
CA GLN A 449 -29.83 -20.64 -2.06
C GLN A 449 -28.43 -20.02 -1.91
N LEU A 450 -28.27 -18.74 -2.25
CA LEU A 450 -27.03 -17.99 -2.04
C LEU A 450 -26.72 -17.83 -0.54
N GLY A 451 -27.72 -17.49 0.26
CA GLY A 451 -27.58 -17.38 1.72
C GLY A 451 -27.18 -18.71 2.38
N THR A 452 -27.74 -19.84 1.95
CA THR A 452 -27.36 -21.17 2.49
C THR A 452 -25.98 -21.65 2.02
N LYS A 453 -25.55 -21.29 0.81
CA LYS A 453 -24.16 -21.50 0.34
C LYS A 453 -23.17 -20.66 1.14
N ASN A 454 -23.48 -19.38 1.35
CA ASN A 454 -22.63 -18.49 2.14
C ASN A 454 -22.55 -18.96 3.59
N VAL A 455 -23.64 -19.40 4.23
CA VAL A 455 -23.60 -19.96 5.59
C VAL A 455 -22.77 -21.25 5.67
N ARG A 456 -22.74 -22.10 4.64
CA ARG A 456 -21.88 -23.30 4.61
C ARG A 456 -20.41 -22.98 4.36
N ALA A 457 -20.10 -22.08 3.42
CA ALA A 457 -18.74 -21.61 3.16
C ALA A 457 -18.19 -20.84 4.37
N GLU A 458 -19.01 -19.99 4.98
CA GLU A 458 -18.71 -19.31 6.23
C GLU A 458 -18.63 -20.27 7.41
N SER A 459 -19.43 -21.35 7.52
CA SER A 459 -19.26 -22.33 8.61
C SER A 459 -17.94 -23.12 8.52
N SER A 460 -17.31 -23.14 7.34
CA SER A 460 -15.97 -23.70 7.12
C SER A 460 -14.85 -22.70 7.47
N LEU A 461 -15.17 -21.41 7.59
CA LEU A 461 -14.25 -20.28 7.79
C LEU A 461 -14.58 -19.42 9.03
N LYS A 462 -15.67 -19.68 9.75
CA LYS A 462 -16.12 -18.94 10.94
C LYS A 462 -15.89 -19.75 12.21
N LYS A 463 -14.66 -19.61 12.69
CA LYS A 463 -14.39 -19.42 14.12
C LYS A 463 -14.04 -17.94 14.37
N THR A 464 -14.86 -17.02 13.87
CA THR A 464 -14.82 -15.62 14.31
C THR A 464 -16.14 -14.95 14.00
N SER A 465 -16.91 -14.66 15.05
CA SER A 465 -18.14 -13.89 15.03
C SER A 465 -17.83 -12.40 14.78
N VAL A 466 -18.71 -11.78 13.99
CA VAL A 466 -18.81 -10.32 13.82
C VAL A 466 -19.82 -9.83 14.83
N ASP A 467 -19.41 -8.99 15.77
CA ASP A 467 -20.21 -7.83 16.18
C ASP A 467 -19.33 -6.77 16.86
N SER A 468 -19.64 -5.50 16.55
CA SER A 468 -19.05 -4.24 17.04
C SER A 468 -17.57 -3.91 16.71
N ASN A 469 -17.34 -2.62 16.44
CA ASN A 469 -16.04 -1.95 16.21
C ASN A 469 -15.06 -2.16 17.37
N VAL A 470 -14.47 -3.33 17.46
CA VAL A 470 -13.36 -3.59 18.38
C VAL A 470 -12.24 -4.12 17.50
N VAL A 471 -11.26 -3.25 17.24
CA VAL A 471 -9.90 -3.67 16.89
C VAL A 471 -9.60 -4.86 17.79
N LYS A 472 -9.23 -6.04 17.24
CA LYS A 472 -8.87 -7.19 18.08
C LYS A 472 -7.70 -6.75 18.97
N GLU A 473 -8.01 -6.36 20.21
CA GLU A 473 -7.00 -6.02 21.18
C GLU A 473 -6.18 -7.28 21.41
N LYS A 474 -4.86 -7.12 21.30
CA LYS A 474 -3.92 -8.18 21.60
C LYS A 474 -4.10 -8.51 23.09
N GLU A 475 -4.51 -9.74 23.42
CA GLU A 475 -4.70 -10.13 24.83
C GLU A 475 -3.32 -10.27 25.51
N PHE A 476 -2.96 -9.25 26.29
CA PHE A 476 -1.73 -9.24 27.08
C PHE A 476 -1.90 -9.96 28.41
N SER A 477 -0.83 -10.61 28.88
CA SER A 477 -0.79 -11.22 30.21
C SER A 477 -0.94 -10.15 31.31
N ARG A 478 -1.29 -10.54 32.54
CA ARG A 478 -1.40 -9.60 33.67
C ARG A 478 -0.08 -8.85 33.93
N ILE A 479 1.05 -9.53 33.73
CA ILE A 479 2.40 -9.00 33.91
C ILE A 479 2.70 -8.00 32.80
N GLU A 480 2.46 -8.38 31.56
CA GLU A 480 2.68 -7.52 30.41
C GLU A 480 1.79 -6.27 30.46
N LYS A 481 0.54 -6.39 30.90
CA LYS A 481 -0.33 -5.21 31.16
C LYS A 481 0.27 -4.26 32.19
N ALA A 482 0.84 -4.79 33.28
CA ALA A 482 1.50 -3.97 34.30
C ALA A 482 2.78 -3.30 33.77
N GLU A 483 3.56 -3.98 32.93
CA GLU A 483 4.76 -3.40 32.32
C GLU A 483 4.43 -2.30 31.32
N ARG A 484 3.42 -2.53 30.47
CA ARG A 484 2.96 -1.56 29.47
C ARG A 484 2.41 -0.29 30.15
N LEU A 485 1.56 -0.44 31.16
CA LEU A 485 1.07 0.68 31.97
C LEU A 485 2.23 1.42 32.64
N LEU A 486 3.16 0.71 33.28
CA LEU A 486 4.28 1.34 33.97
C LEU A 486 5.20 2.10 33.00
N LEU A 487 5.51 1.52 31.84
CA LEU A 487 6.29 2.20 30.80
C LEU A 487 5.58 3.45 30.29
N HIS A 488 4.28 3.35 29.98
CA HIS A 488 3.48 4.51 29.56
C HIS A 488 3.57 5.65 30.58
N ARG A 489 3.44 5.36 31.87
CA ARG A 489 3.54 6.37 32.94
C ARG A 489 4.96 6.92 33.11
N ILE A 490 5.99 6.10 32.94
CA ILE A 490 7.41 6.55 32.96
C ILE A 490 7.70 7.54 31.82
N LEU A 491 7.13 7.30 30.64
CA LEU A 491 7.31 8.16 29.47
C LEU A 491 6.62 9.52 29.66
N ASN A 492 5.40 9.50 30.21
CA ASN A 492 4.56 10.69 30.29
C ASN A 492 4.69 11.48 31.61
N ASP A 493 5.34 10.93 32.65
CA ASP A 493 5.54 11.58 33.95
C ASP A 493 6.94 11.32 34.53
N TYR A 494 7.77 12.37 34.56
CA TYR A 494 9.13 12.32 35.12
C TYR A 494 9.17 11.91 36.60
N SER A 495 8.14 12.22 37.38
CA SER A 495 8.10 11.82 38.80
C SER A 495 8.00 10.31 38.95
N VAL A 496 7.30 9.64 38.03
CA VAL A 496 7.21 8.18 37.96
C VAL A 496 8.55 7.59 37.55
N TYR A 497 9.21 8.16 36.54
CA TYR A 497 10.58 7.77 36.17
C TYR A 497 11.55 7.88 37.36
N SER A 498 11.54 9.00 38.08
CA SER A 498 12.39 9.22 39.25
C SER A 498 12.10 8.22 40.37
N LYS A 499 10.83 7.86 40.57
CA LYS A 499 10.44 6.84 41.56
C LYS A 499 10.97 5.46 41.17
N VAL A 500 10.79 5.05 39.91
CA VAL A 500 11.19 3.72 39.42
C VAL A 500 12.71 3.56 39.36
N SER A 501 13.43 4.55 38.84
CA SER A 501 14.90 4.54 38.75
C SER A 501 15.59 4.55 40.12
N SER A 502 14.91 5.00 41.18
CA SER A 502 15.42 4.92 42.56
C SER A 502 15.36 3.52 43.18
N ILE A 503 14.68 2.56 42.53
CA ILE A 503 14.56 1.18 43.02
C ILE A 503 15.81 0.40 42.62
N GLU A 504 16.59 -0.03 43.61
CA GLU A 504 17.77 -0.87 43.38
C GLU A 504 17.40 -2.18 42.64
N ASP A 505 18.23 -2.52 41.64
CA ASP A 505 18.09 -3.72 40.80
C ASP A 505 16.73 -3.85 40.08
N PHE A 506 16.02 -2.74 39.82
CA PHE A 506 14.79 -2.77 39.04
C PHE A 506 15.02 -3.19 37.59
N GLN A 507 14.19 -4.13 37.13
CA GLN A 507 14.16 -4.57 35.75
C GLN A 507 12.71 -4.86 35.34
N PHE A 508 12.39 -4.57 34.09
CA PHE A 508 11.24 -5.15 33.39
C PHE A 508 11.47 -6.64 33.14
N VAL A 509 10.38 -7.38 33.06
CA VAL A 509 10.33 -8.83 32.88
C VAL A 509 10.61 -9.16 31.42
N HIS A 510 9.92 -8.51 30.47
CA HIS A 510 10.16 -8.76 29.05
C HIS A 510 11.36 -7.96 28.53
N VAL A 511 12.16 -8.59 27.67
CA VAL A 511 13.40 -8.04 27.10
C VAL A 511 13.16 -6.74 26.33
N ASP A 512 12.09 -6.68 25.54
CA ASP A 512 11.77 -5.49 24.72
C ASP A 512 11.40 -4.28 25.62
N TYR A 513 10.69 -4.51 26.73
CA TYR A 513 10.33 -3.47 27.70
C TYR A 513 11.54 -3.01 28.52
N GLN A 514 12.44 -3.94 28.87
CA GLN A 514 13.71 -3.58 29.51
C GLN A 514 14.59 -2.76 28.59
N ALA A 515 14.67 -3.10 27.29
CA ALA A 515 15.43 -2.34 26.31
C ALA A 515 14.88 -0.91 26.18
N LEU A 516 13.56 -0.75 26.09
CA LEU A 516 12.91 0.57 26.09
C LEU A 516 13.23 1.36 27.35
N TYR A 517 13.16 0.74 28.53
CA TYR A 517 13.50 1.41 29.79
C TYR A 517 14.94 1.95 29.82
N LEU A 518 15.91 1.18 29.32
CA LEU A 518 17.31 1.64 29.22
C LEU A 518 17.48 2.79 28.22
N LEU A 519 16.74 2.78 27.10
CA LEU A 519 16.72 3.90 26.16
C LEU A 519 16.11 5.16 26.78
N ILE A 520 15.05 5.01 27.57
CA ILE A 520 14.43 6.11 28.32
C ILE A 520 15.41 6.71 29.33
N GLU A 521 16.15 5.88 30.07
CA GLU A 521 17.20 6.35 30.99
C GLU A 521 18.27 7.17 30.25
N GLY A 522 18.72 6.69 29.08
CA GLY A 522 19.64 7.44 28.22
C GLY A 522 19.05 8.77 27.75
N TYR A 523 17.81 8.74 27.28
CA TYR A 523 17.14 9.94 26.76
C TYR A 523 16.96 11.03 27.82
N TYR A 524 16.48 10.68 29.02
CA TYR A 524 16.34 11.63 30.13
C TYR A 524 17.67 12.16 30.68
N SER A 525 18.80 11.51 30.37
CA SER A 525 20.13 12.03 30.72
C SER A 525 20.55 13.20 29.82
N GLU A 526 19.99 13.27 28.61
CA GLU A 526 20.32 14.27 27.58
C GLU A 526 19.20 15.30 27.38
N HIS A 527 17.94 14.94 27.72
CA HIS A 527 16.75 15.73 27.47
C HIS A 527 15.95 15.95 28.76
N SER A 528 15.43 17.16 28.96
CA SER A 528 14.67 17.54 30.16
C SER A 528 13.17 17.25 30.05
N GLU A 529 12.65 17.06 28.84
CA GLU A 529 11.24 16.77 28.56
C GLU A 529 11.14 15.62 27.56
N TYR A 530 10.09 14.79 27.73
CA TYR A 530 9.77 13.71 26.82
C TYR A 530 8.98 14.21 25.61
N ASP A 531 9.35 13.76 24.42
CA ASP A 531 8.66 14.05 23.15
C ASP A 531 8.60 12.74 22.35
N ASP A 532 7.38 12.29 22.03
CA ASP A 532 7.14 11.01 21.33
C ASP A 532 7.93 10.92 20.02
N ALA A 533 7.90 11.97 19.22
CA ALA A 533 8.44 11.97 17.87
C ALA A 533 9.98 11.97 17.88
N LYS A 534 10.60 12.72 18.80
CA LYS A 534 12.05 12.73 19.00
C LYS A 534 12.55 11.43 19.60
N PHE A 535 11.84 10.87 20.57
CA PHE A 535 12.24 9.61 21.18
C PHE A 535 12.13 8.44 20.19
N LEU A 536 11.15 8.47 19.28
CA LEU A 536 11.07 7.50 18.18
C LEU A 536 12.31 7.51 17.30
N ASP A 537 12.82 8.69 16.93
CA ASP A 537 14.04 8.81 16.14
C ASP A 537 15.28 8.36 16.94
N TYR A 538 15.32 8.63 18.25
CA TYR A 538 16.40 8.20 19.16
C TYR A 538 16.51 6.67 19.32
N ALA A 539 15.39 5.95 19.28
CA ALA A 539 15.37 4.51 19.54
C ALA A 539 16.08 3.68 18.45
N GLU A 540 16.24 4.21 17.22
CA GLU A 540 16.78 3.61 15.98
C GLU A 540 16.20 2.25 15.54
N ASP A 541 15.94 1.32 16.46
CA ASP A 541 15.43 -0.02 16.25
C ASP A 541 13.93 -0.01 15.93
N SER A 542 13.59 -0.43 14.71
CA SER A 542 12.21 -0.49 14.21
C SER A 542 11.28 -1.37 15.04
N LYS A 543 11.79 -2.43 15.68
CA LYS A 543 10.98 -3.32 16.53
C LYS A 543 10.62 -2.61 17.83
N LEU A 544 11.58 -1.94 18.48
CA LEU A 544 11.34 -1.18 19.70
C LEU A 544 10.43 0.02 19.48
N GLN A 545 10.58 0.73 18.36
CA GLN A 545 9.67 1.80 17.94
C GLN A 545 8.22 1.30 17.84
N ASN A 546 8.00 0.14 17.19
CA ASN A 546 6.66 -0.44 17.06
C ASN A 546 6.06 -0.83 18.43
N VAL A 547 6.89 -1.34 19.36
CA VAL A 547 6.45 -1.67 20.71
C VAL A 547 6.06 -0.41 21.47
N LEU A 548 6.90 0.63 21.45
CA LEU A 548 6.61 1.93 22.07
C LEU A 548 5.28 2.51 21.56
N ILE A 549 5.12 2.58 20.25
CA ILE A 549 3.89 3.10 19.62
C ILE A 549 2.68 2.29 20.04
N SER A 550 2.81 0.95 20.09
CA SER A 550 1.72 0.10 20.56
C SER A 550 1.32 0.40 22.00
N ILE A 551 2.27 0.75 22.87
CA ILE A 551 2.03 1.13 24.27
C ILE A 551 1.28 2.45 24.30
N GLU A 552 1.75 3.46 23.57
CA GLU A 552 1.16 4.82 23.56
C GLU A 552 -0.23 4.89 22.87
N MET A 553 -0.60 3.88 22.09
CA MET A 553 -1.94 3.73 21.49
C MET A 553 -3.01 3.19 22.44
N GLU A 554 -2.61 2.55 23.54
CA GLU A 554 -3.56 2.02 24.51
C GLU A 554 -4.19 3.13 25.36
N ASP A 555 -5.45 2.91 25.75
CA ASP A 555 -6.14 3.80 26.69
C ASP A 555 -5.99 3.26 28.12
N TYR A 556 -5.08 3.85 28.89
CA TYR A 556 -4.84 3.49 30.29
C TYR A 556 -5.74 4.23 31.28
N GLY A 557 -6.64 5.11 30.81
CA GLY A 557 -7.48 5.92 31.67
C GLY A 557 -6.71 6.96 32.50
N ASP A 558 -7.41 7.57 33.45
CA ASP A 558 -6.89 8.63 34.31
C ASP A 558 -5.81 8.09 35.28
N TYR A 559 -4.83 8.93 35.59
CA TYR A 559 -3.73 8.59 36.51
C TYR A 559 -4.24 8.34 37.93
N ASP A 560 -3.80 7.23 38.53
CA ASP A 560 -4.02 6.88 39.93
C ASP A 560 -2.68 6.61 40.60
N GLU A 561 -2.34 7.34 41.67
CA GLU A 561 -1.08 7.17 42.41
C GLU A 561 -0.87 5.72 42.90
N GLN A 562 -1.95 4.96 43.14
CA GLN A 562 -1.86 3.56 43.58
C GLN A 562 -1.51 2.59 42.44
N GLU A 563 -1.77 2.96 41.17
CA GLU A 563 -1.58 2.09 40.01
C GLU A 563 -0.11 1.72 39.80
N ILE A 564 0.81 2.65 40.09
CA ILE A 564 2.26 2.44 39.97
C ILE A 564 2.72 1.42 41.02
N ASP A 565 2.27 1.56 42.27
CA ASP A 565 2.64 0.65 43.33
C ASP A 565 2.08 -0.76 43.08
N ASP A 566 0.89 -0.85 42.50
CA ASP A 566 0.29 -2.13 42.10
C ASP A 566 1.00 -2.78 40.93
N CYS A 567 1.43 -2.00 39.92
CA CYS A 567 2.32 -2.50 38.86
C CYS A 567 3.62 -3.06 39.44
N LEU A 568 4.29 -2.29 40.30
CA LEU A 568 5.53 -2.72 40.95
C LEU A 568 5.33 -3.97 41.81
N LYS A 569 4.18 -4.15 42.47
CA LYS A 569 3.84 -5.39 43.19
C LYS A 569 3.68 -6.57 42.24
N VAL A 570 2.96 -6.40 41.13
CA VAL A 570 2.78 -7.45 40.12
C VAL A 570 4.14 -7.88 39.56
N LEU A 571 5.02 -6.93 39.23
CA LEU A 571 6.37 -7.24 38.72
C LEU A 571 7.29 -7.92 39.76
N LYS A 572 7.05 -7.68 41.06
CA LYS A 572 7.82 -8.31 42.16
C LYS A 572 7.27 -9.67 42.58
N HIS A 573 5.96 -9.90 42.51
CA HIS A 573 5.30 -11.07 43.07
C HIS A 573 4.79 -12.09 42.04
N ASP A 574 4.43 -11.64 40.82
CA ASP A 574 3.75 -12.47 39.83
C ASP A 574 4.61 -12.79 38.58
N ALA A 575 5.89 -12.38 38.53
CA ALA A 575 6.80 -12.74 37.41
C ALA A 575 6.80 -14.27 37.18
N PRO A 576 6.78 -14.79 35.94
CA PRO A 576 6.67 -16.24 35.72
C PRO A 576 7.84 -16.94 36.40
N LEU A 577 7.58 -18.05 37.09
CA LEU A 577 8.59 -18.78 37.88
C LEU A 577 9.87 -19.07 37.06
N GLU A 578 9.71 -19.26 35.76
CA GLU A 578 10.76 -19.55 34.79
C GLU A 578 11.69 -18.35 34.53
N GLU A 579 11.17 -17.12 34.58
CA GLU A 579 11.96 -15.89 34.45
C GLU A 579 12.50 -15.41 35.80
N GLN A 580 11.83 -15.72 36.92
CA GLN A 580 12.43 -15.56 38.26
C GLN A 580 13.69 -16.43 38.40
N ILE A 581 13.64 -17.66 37.89
CA ILE A 581 14.79 -18.57 37.79
C ILE A 581 15.88 -17.97 36.89
N ALA A 582 15.52 -17.35 35.76
CA ALA A 582 16.48 -16.69 34.87
C ALA A 582 17.19 -15.49 35.54
N ARG A 583 16.44 -14.62 36.24
CA ARG A 583 17.02 -13.49 37.01
C ARG A 583 17.97 -13.96 38.11
N ILE A 584 17.58 -14.96 38.89
CA ILE A 584 18.45 -15.51 39.94
C ILE A 584 19.70 -16.15 39.33
N SER A 585 19.58 -16.78 38.15
CA SER A 585 20.73 -17.32 37.42
C SER A 585 21.71 -16.23 36.99
N THR A 586 21.22 -15.11 36.46
CA THR A 586 22.08 -13.96 36.09
C THR A 586 22.73 -13.30 37.31
N GLN A 587 21.99 -13.13 38.42
CA GLN A 587 22.53 -12.61 39.68
C GLN A 587 23.57 -13.56 40.29
N LEU A 588 23.38 -14.87 40.18
CA LEU A 588 24.36 -15.90 40.57
C LEU A 588 25.66 -15.75 39.79
N ASP A 589 25.59 -15.50 38.49
CA ASP A 589 26.78 -15.36 37.65
C ASP A 589 27.52 -14.04 37.93
N GLN A 590 26.82 -12.95 38.24
CA GLN A 590 27.45 -11.73 38.75
C GLN A 590 28.10 -11.93 40.12
N ALA A 591 27.43 -12.58 41.07
CA ALA A 591 27.96 -12.86 42.40
C ALA A 591 29.20 -13.76 42.35
N LYS A 592 29.23 -14.76 41.44
CA LYS A 592 30.42 -15.58 41.15
C LYS A 592 31.57 -14.75 40.61
N ARG A 593 31.31 -13.81 39.69
CA ARG A 593 32.36 -12.91 39.16
C ARG A 593 32.94 -12.00 40.24
N GLN A 594 32.13 -11.61 41.23
CA GLN A 594 32.53 -10.77 42.35
C GLN A 594 33.10 -11.56 43.55
N ASN A 595 33.13 -12.90 43.49
CA ASN A 595 33.54 -13.80 44.58
C ASN A 595 32.82 -13.58 45.93
N ASP A 596 31.56 -13.11 45.90
CA ASP A 596 30.75 -12.94 47.11
C ASP A 596 30.12 -14.26 47.55
N VAL A 597 30.86 -15.01 48.39
CA VAL A 597 30.50 -16.37 48.83
C VAL A 597 29.17 -16.43 49.58
N ASN A 598 28.83 -15.39 50.34
CA ASN A 598 27.57 -15.34 51.09
C ASN A 598 26.39 -15.17 50.14
N LYS A 599 26.51 -14.22 49.20
CA LYS A 599 25.46 -13.94 48.21
C LYS A 599 25.27 -15.11 47.23
N ILE A 600 26.35 -15.80 46.85
CA ILE A 600 26.27 -17.04 46.05
C ILE A 600 25.47 -18.11 46.79
N THR A 601 25.74 -18.32 48.09
CA THR A 601 25.08 -19.36 48.88
C THR A 601 23.58 -19.07 49.03
N GLU A 602 23.22 -17.82 49.33
CA GLU A 602 21.83 -17.37 49.43
C GLU A 602 21.06 -17.55 48.12
N LEU A 603 21.63 -17.04 47.01
CA LEU A 603 21.00 -17.12 45.70
C LEU A 603 20.88 -18.56 45.19
N THR A 604 21.85 -19.44 45.52
CA THR A 604 21.80 -20.87 45.16
C THR A 604 20.63 -21.58 45.85
N ILE A 605 20.40 -21.30 47.15
CA ILE A 605 19.28 -21.88 47.90
C ILE A 605 17.95 -21.41 47.31
N LYS A 606 17.85 -20.11 46.98
CA LYS A 606 16.67 -19.52 46.37
C LYS A 606 16.38 -20.11 44.97
N TYR A 607 17.42 -20.30 44.17
CA TYR A 607 17.36 -20.95 42.84
C TYR A 607 16.83 -22.40 42.94
N ILE A 608 17.37 -23.20 43.86
CA ILE A 608 16.95 -24.60 44.05
C ILE A 608 15.48 -24.68 44.45
N LYS A 609 15.04 -23.80 45.36
CA LYS A 609 13.66 -23.78 45.84
C LYS A 609 12.67 -23.44 44.70
N MET A 610 13.00 -22.46 43.87
CA MET A 610 12.18 -22.10 42.70
C MET A 610 12.17 -23.19 41.62
N MET A 611 13.30 -23.88 41.40
CA MET A 611 13.36 -25.04 40.49
C MET A 611 12.48 -26.22 40.98
N GLN A 612 12.32 -26.37 42.30
CA GLN A 612 11.43 -27.38 42.88
C GLN A 612 9.95 -27.00 42.72
N GLU A 613 9.60 -25.72 42.92
CA GLU A 613 8.26 -25.20 42.64
C GLU A 613 7.90 -25.38 41.15
N LYS A 614 8.87 -25.18 40.24
CA LYS A 614 8.67 -25.40 38.79
C LYS A 614 8.32 -26.85 38.45
N GLN A 615 8.91 -27.80 39.18
CA GLN A 615 8.63 -29.23 39.00
C GLN A 615 7.32 -29.68 39.66
N ALA A 616 6.75 -28.89 40.57
CA ALA A 616 5.49 -29.18 41.23
C ALA A 616 4.27 -28.67 40.45
N ASP A 617 4.46 -27.62 39.63
CA ASP A 617 3.43 -27.01 38.78
C ASP A 617 3.37 -27.58 37.34
N ALA A 618 4.26 -28.53 37.00
CA ALA A 618 4.32 -29.26 35.73
C ALA A 618 3.75 -30.68 35.87
#